data_AF-A0A5E3WSH4-F1
#
_entry.id   AF-A0A5E3WSH4-F1
#
_cell.length_a   1.000
_cell.length_b   1.000
_cell.length_c   1.000
_cell.angle_alpha   90.00
_cell.angle_beta   90.00
_cell.angle_gamma   90.00
#
_symmetry.space_group_name_H-M   'P 1'
#
loop_
_entity.id
_entity.type
_entity.pdbx_description
1 polymer ?
#
loop_
_entity_poly.entity_id
_entity_poly.type
_entity_poly.pdbx_seq_one_letter_code
_entity_poly.pdbx_strand_id
1 'polypeptide(L)' 'LCIAHRLNTIIGYDRILVMDAGQVAEFDTPESLFAREDSIFRSMCDRSRIGIEDIRAARKARLLGKRA' A
#
# COMPACT_ATOMS: atom_id res chain seq x y z
N LEU A 1 -10.11 9.73 1.12
CA LEU A 1 -10.08 8.55 2.02
C LEU A 1 -10.75 7.40 1.30
N CYS A 2 -10.10 6.23 1.19
CA CYS A 2 -10.64 5.04 0.54
C CYS A 2 -10.36 3.84 1.45
N ILE A 3 -11.37 2.99 1.67
CA ILE A 3 -11.26 1.74 2.43
C ILE A 3 -11.45 0.61 1.42
N ALA A 4 -10.51 -0.33 1.34
CA ALA A 4 -10.58 -1.44 0.41
C ALA A 4 -10.05 -2.73 1.02
N HIS A 5 -10.65 -3.85 0.63
CA HIS A 5 -10.19 -5.19 0.99
C HIS A 5 -9.20 -5.77 -0.03
N ARG A 6 -9.03 -5.13 -1.19
CA ARG A 6 -8.09 -5.56 -2.23
C ARG A 6 -6.90 -4.61 -2.25
N LEU A 7 -5.69 -5.14 -2.05
CA LEU A 7 -4.48 -4.29 -2.04
C LEU A 7 -4.21 -3.62 -3.39
N ASN A 8 -4.54 -4.28 -4.51
CA ASN A 8 -4.24 -3.77 -5.85
C ASN A 8 -4.86 -2.40 -6.15
N THR A 9 -5.93 -1.99 -5.46
CA THR A 9 -6.56 -0.69 -5.66
C THR A 9 -5.99 0.41 -4.77
N ILE A 10 -5.27 0.07 -3.70
CA ILE A 10 -4.78 1.02 -2.68
C ILE A 10 -3.25 1.17 -2.65
N ILE A 11 -2.49 0.25 -3.25
CA ILE A 11 -1.01 0.26 -3.23
C ILE A 11 -0.39 1.51 -3.89
N GLY A 12 -1.13 2.21 -4.74
CA GLY A 12 -0.69 3.46 -5.38
C GLY A 12 -1.00 4.74 -4.59
N TYR A 13 -1.51 4.64 -3.36
CA TYR A 13 -1.83 5.81 -2.54
C TYR A 13 -0.60 6.48 -1.95
N ASP A 14 -0.75 7.74 -1.55
CA ASP A 14 0.33 8.52 -0.96
C ASP A 14 0.77 7.97 0.39
N ARG A 15 -0.19 7.49 1.21
CA ARG A 15 0.02 6.79 2.48
C ARG A 15 -1.06 5.73 2.68
N ILE A 16 -0.74 4.71 3.47
CA ILE A 16 -1.63 3.62 3.85
C ILE A 16 -1.72 3.57 5.37
N LEU A 17 -2.95 3.42 5.86
CA LEU A 17 -3.26 3.16 7.26
C LEU A 17 -3.67 1.69 7.37
N VAL A 18 -2.95 0.92 8.17
CA VAL A 18 -3.33 -0.45 8.52
C VAL A 18 -3.93 -0.42 9.92
N MET A 19 -5.12 -0.99 10.05
CA MET A 19 -5.79 -1.16 11.33
C MET A 19 -5.81 -2.64 11.71
N ASP A 20 -5.54 -2.91 12.99
CA ASP A 20 -5.67 -4.23 13.58
C ASP A 20 -6.39 -4.12 14.93
N ALA A 21 -7.34 -5.03 15.19
CA ALA A 21 -8.16 -5.05 16.41
C ALA A 21 -8.76 -3.69 16.84
N GLY A 22 -9.13 -2.83 15.89
CA GLY A 22 -9.70 -1.50 16.16
C GLY A 22 -8.67 -0.41 16.50
N GLN A 23 -7.37 -0.71 16.42
CA GLN A 23 -6.29 0.25 16.62
C GLN A 23 -5.50 0.47 15.34
N VAL A 24 -4.78 1.60 15.27
CA VAL A 24 -3.83 1.86 14.19
C VAL A 24 -2.59 1.03 14.44
N ALA A 25 -2.33 0.07 13.56
CA ALA A 25 -1.12 -0.75 13.63
C ALA A 25 0.03 -0.11 12.85
N GLU A 26 -0.25 0.45 11.66
CA GLU A 26 0.78 1.03 10.79
C GLU A 26 0.25 2.24 10.04
N PHE A 27 1.11 3.23 9.81
CA PHE A 27 0.78 4.40 9.01
C PHE A 27 2.03 4.99 8.34
N ASP A 28 2.20 4.72 7.05
CA ASP A 28 3.30 5.30 6.26
C ASP A 28 3.03 5.18 4.75
N THR A 29 4.00 5.56 3.91
CA THR A 29 4.01 5.30 2.47
C THR A 29 4.04 3.79 2.19
N PRO A 30 3.42 3.33 1.09
CA PRO A 30 3.45 1.91 0.70
C PRO A 30 4.88 1.34 0.59
N GLU A 31 5.83 2.16 0.13
CA GLU A 31 7.24 1.79 -0.03
C GLU A 31 7.93 1.57 1.32
N SER A 32 7.72 2.49 2.29
CA SER A 32 8.24 2.35 3.65
C SER A 32 7.64 1.13 4.36
N LEU A 33 6.31 0.96 4.26
CA LEU A 33 5.62 -0.19 4.84
C LEU A 33 6.07 -1.52 4.21
N PHE A 34 6.39 -1.55 2.92
CA PHE A 34 6.86 -2.77 2.24
C PHE A 34 8.32 -3.10 2.56
N ALA A 35 9.15 -2.08 2.85
CA ALA A 35 10.56 -2.27 3.19
C ALA A 35 10.78 -2.85 4.59
N ARG A 36 9.79 -2.70 5.49
CA ARG A 36 9.80 -3.28 6.83
C ARG A 36 9.45 -4.77 6.78
N GLU A 37 10.34 -5.62 7.29
CA GLU A 37 10.12 -7.08 7.32
C GLU A 37 9.02 -7.49 8.31
N ASP A 38 8.85 -6.73 9.39
CA ASP A 38 7.85 -6.97 10.45
C ASP A 38 6.47 -6.39 10.13
N SER A 39 6.27 -5.88 8.92
CA SER A 39 5.10 -5.11 8.56
C SER A 39 3.89 -5.97 8.22
N ILE A 40 2.72 -5.60 8.76
CA ILE A 40 1.44 -6.24 8.45
C ILE A 40 1.11 -5.98 6.97
N PHE A 41 1.34 -4.75 6.50
CA PHE A 41 1.21 -4.42 5.08
C PHE A 41 2.10 -5.30 4.20
N ARG A 42 3.35 -5.53 4.60
CA ARG A 42 4.27 -6.40 3.83
C ARG A 42 3.74 -7.84 3.76
N SER A 43 3.29 -8.37 4.90
CA SER A 43 2.68 -9.70 4.96
C SER A 43 1.43 -9.83 4.07
N MET A 44 0.62 -8.77 3.96
CA MET A 44 -0.53 -8.73 3.05
C MET A 44 -0.11 -8.69 1.57
N CYS A 45 0.96 -7.94 1.25
CA CYS A 45 1.54 -7.90 -0.10
C CYS A 45 2.05 -9.28 -0.53
N ASP A 46 2.77 -9.98 0.35
CA ASP A 46 3.33 -11.30 0.05
C ASP A 46 2.23 -12.33 -0.26
N ARG A 47 1.14 -12.33 0.53
CA ARG A 47 -0.05 -13.18 0.27
C ARG A 47 -0.74 -12.86 -1.05
N SER A 48 -0.68 -11.60 -1.46
CA SER A 48 -1.30 -11.10 -2.69
C SER A 48 -0.36 -11.15 -3.90
N ARG A 49 0.89 -11.64 -3.73
CA ARG A 49 1.98 -11.60 -4.72
C ARG A 49 2.23 -10.20 -5.29
N ILE A 50 2.20 -9.19 -4.43
CA ILE A 50 2.48 -7.81 -4.80
C ILE A 50 3.94 -7.51 -4.44
N GLY A 51 4.74 -7.17 -5.44
CA GLY A 51 6.12 -6.76 -5.28
C GLY A 51 6.29 -5.24 -5.21
N ILE A 52 7.52 -4.80 -4.92
CA ILE A 52 7.87 -3.38 -4.92
C ILE A 52 7.64 -2.70 -6.27
N GLU A 53 7.81 -3.44 -7.36
CA GLU A 53 7.58 -2.92 -8.72
C GLU A 53 6.10 -2.66 -8.99
N ASP A 54 5.19 -3.47 -8.44
CA ASP A 54 3.74 -3.21 -8.54
C ASP A 54 3.35 -1.93 -7.79
N ILE A 55 3.94 -1.73 -6.60
CA ILE A 55 3.73 -0.52 -5.79
C ILE A 55 4.20 0.73 -6.55
N ARG A 56 5.41 0.68 -7.11
CA ARG A 56 5.99 1.78 -7.90
C ARG A 56 5.18 2.04 -9.16
N ALA A 57 4.76 1.00 -9.87
CA ALA A 57 3.94 1.11 -11.07
C ALA A 57 2.58 1.74 -10.77
N ALA A 58 1.90 1.30 -9.71
CA ALA A 58 0.61 1.85 -9.28
C ALA A 58 0.73 3.33 -8.89
N ARG A 59 1.79 3.71 -8.17
CA ARG A 59 2.07 5.10 -7.81
C ARG A 59 2.33 5.95 -9.06
N LYS A 60 3.16 5.47 -9.99
CA LYS A 60 3.46 6.15 -11.26
C LYS A 60 2.20 6.34 -12.12
N ALA A 61 1.37 5.31 -12.26
CA ALA A 61 0.11 5.40 -13.00
C ALA A 61 -0.83 6.48 -12.43
N ARG A 62 -0.93 6.57 -11.10
CA ARG A 62 -1.74 7.58 -10.42
C ARG A 62 -1.17 9.00 -10.57
N LEU A 63 0.15 9.17 -10.61
CA LEU A 63 0.80 10.46 -10.86
C LEU A 63 0.64 10.93 -12.30
N LEU A 64 0.74 10.01 -13.27
CA LEU A 64 0.54 10.32 -14.69
C LEU A 64 -0.91 10.68 -15.00
N GLY A 65 -1.88 10.02 -14.35
CA GLY A 65 -3.30 10.35 -14.48
C GLY A 65 -3.71 11.70 -13.87
N LYS A 66 -2.87 12.31 -13.02
CA LYS A 66 -3.10 13.67 -12.45
C LYS A 66 -2.64 14.81 -13.37
N ARG A 67 -2.04 14.51 -14.53
CA ARG A 67 -1.54 15.51 -15.50
C ARG A 67 -2.51 15.78 -16.67
N ALA A 68 -3.71 15.21 -16.63
CA ALA A 68 -4.78 15.49 -17.58
C ALA A 68 -5.70 16.60 -17.04
#